data_AF-A0A834VHM0-F1
#
_entry.id   AF-A0A834VHM0-F1
#
_cell.length_a   1.000
_cell.length_b   1.000
_cell.length_c   1.000
_cell.angle_alpha   90.00
_cell.angle_beta   90.00
_cell.angle_gamma   90.00
#
_symmetry.space_group_name_H-M   'P 1'
#
loop_
_entity.id
_entity.type
_entity.pdbx_description
1 polymer ?
#
loop_
_entity_poly.entity_id
_entity_poly.type
_entity_poly.pdbx_seq_one_letter_code
_entity_poly.pdbx_strand_id
1 'polypeptide(L)'
;MKKIFLQMLITQLWALVSNALEIIFLFYISCHLYDRIRFGFDSFRQENVEEFSNYQIPQDSNSTKNISVEIWSKSAIGQYVWENILEGRSKSAIFPNDLYLEGTKYLNSLSLLFRSGPSLKIESLERFPVENLILILNWRSSSKIEYSLKWLDVIDRDRLSTIKNIGIIALGNERCNNSWFLENYIQKRRLKNFRFLFIVYDWIQIDNKKIYQWPLGLATYRNFPSILNVYSSIDLQSKRLFLCNFIATIYPKSSREELRDLFRKNSLLKQKCLLRTRNEWQSIESNQSISLYVDALQQSDLTLSPKGLNVECYRILEAVEYGSIPVIEDIVDGFRHQNHLCDPKNQLRLFKETNAPFIYIRNWTEQLPKILEDYDRKSLNERIRLRIDLIKWYHRFKKLMKNRLIDVIRDHF
;
A
#
# COMPACT_ATOMS: atom_id res chain seq x y z
N MET A 1 -56.83 -49.52 3.68
CA MET A 1 -55.99 -48.67 2.79
C MET A 1 -56.16 -47.16 3.01
N LYS A 2 -57.37 -46.59 3.07
CA LYS A 2 -57.57 -45.11 3.21
C LYS A 2 -56.96 -44.46 4.48
N LYS A 3 -56.96 -45.15 5.65
CA LYS A 3 -56.35 -44.61 6.89
C LYS A 3 -54.82 -44.48 6.85
N ILE A 4 -54.14 -45.41 6.18
CA ILE A 4 -52.67 -45.42 6.10
C ILE A 4 -52.18 -44.29 5.18
N PHE A 5 -52.90 -44.05 4.08
CA PHE A 5 -52.58 -42.97 3.15
C PHE A 5 -52.76 -41.59 3.78
N LEU A 6 -53.79 -41.40 4.60
CA LEU A 6 -54.02 -40.15 5.34
C LEU A 6 -52.92 -39.91 6.39
N GLN A 7 -52.48 -40.95 7.08
CA GLN A 7 -51.39 -40.86 8.07
C GLN A 7 -50.05 -40.47 7.40
N MET A 8 -49.75 -41.04 6.22
CA MET A 8 -48.56 -40.69 5.44
C MET A 8 -48.60 -39.25 4.90
N LEU A 9 -49.77 -38.77 4.49
CA LEU A 9 -49.91 -37.38 4.02
C LEU A 9 -49.69 -36.38 5.16
N ILE A 10 -50.20 -36.69 6.36
CA ILE A 10 -50.03 -35.85 7.55
C ILE A 10 -48.56 -35.81 7.98
N THR A 11 -47.84 -36.92 7.95
CA THR A 11 -46.41 -36.94 8.31
C THR A 11 -45.54 -36.21 7.27
N GLN A 12 -45.86 -36.31 5.99
CA GLN A 12 -45.17 -35.54 4.94
C GLN A 12 -45.46 -34.03 5.05
N LEU A 13 -46.69 -33.63 5.38
CA LEU A 13 -47.04 -32.23 5.65
C LEU A 13 -46.31 -31.68 6.88
N TRP A 14 -46.20 -32.47 7.97
CA TRP A 14 -45.45 -32.07 9.15
C TRP A 14 -43.95 -31.90 8.87
N ALA A 15 -43.35 -32.78 8.06
CA ALA A 15 -41.95 -32.66 7.67
C ALA A 15 -41.70 -31.41 6.80
N LEU A 16 -42.61 -31.07 5.90
CA LEU A 16 -42.53 -29.86 5.07
C LEU A 16 -42.67 -28.59 5.92
N VAL A 17 -43.58 -28.57 6.88
CA VAL A 17 -43.76 -27.43 7.81
C VAL A 17 -42.54 -27.27 8.73
N SER A 18 -41.97 -28.37 9.22
CA SER A 18 -40.75 -28.34 10.04
C SER A 18 -39.55 -27.77 9.28
N ASN A 19 -39.32 -28.22 8.05
CA ASN A 19 -38.24 -27.68 7.20
C ASN A 19 -38.44 -26.20 6.85
N ALA A 20 -39.69 -25.78 6.61
CA ALA A 20 -39.99 -24.38 6.36
C ALA A 20 -39.68 -23.49 7.57
N LEU A 21 -40.00 -23.96 8.79
CA LEU A 21 -39.71 -23.26 10.03
C LEU A 21 -38.20 -23.16 10.32
N GLU A 22 -37.43 -24.21 10.03
CA GLU A 22 -35.96 -24.18 10.15
C GLU A 22 -35.32 -23.18 9.17
N ILE A 23 -35.80 -23.13 7.92
CA ILE A 23 -35.32 -22.17 6.92
C ILE A 23 -35.64 -20.74 7.34
N ILE A 24 -36.85 -20.48 7.84
CA ILE A 24 -37.26 -19.16 8.34
C ILE A 24 -36.40 -18.76 9.56
N PHE A 25 -36.09 -19.70 10.45
CA PHE A 25 -35.25 -19.45 11.63
C PHE A 25 -33.80 -19.15 11.24
N LEU A 26 -33.22 -19.88 10.27
CA LEU A 26 -31.89 -19.59 9.73
C LEU A 26 -31.84 -18.25 9.00
N PHE A 27 -32.89 -17.89 8.27
CA PHE A 27 -33.00 -16.59 7.62
C PHE A 27 -33.10 -15.45 8.65
N TYR A 28 -33.88 -15.63 9.71
CA TYR A 28 -33.99 -14.68 10.81
C TYR A 28 -32.66 -14.49 11.57
N ILE A 29 -31.92 -15.58 11.82
CA ILE A 29 -30.57 -15.50 12.41
C ILE A 29 -29.61 -14.77 11.47
N SER A 30 -29.63 -15.08 10.17
CA SER A 30 -28.79 -14.42 9.16
C SER A 30 -29.07 -12.91 9.08
N CYS A 31 -30.35 -12.52 9.08
CA CYS A 31 -30.75 -11.11 9.13
C CYS A 31 -30.32 -10.42 10.42
N HIS A 32 -30.49 -11.04 11.59
CA HIS A 32 -30.02 -10.48 12.86
C HIS A 32 -28.50 -10.37 12.95
N LEU A 33 -27.77 -11.34 12.39
CA LEU A 33 -26.30 -11.29 12.31
C LEU A 33 -25.85 -10.16 11.37
N TYR A 34 -26.52 -10.02 10.22
CA TYR A 34 -26.30 -8.93 9.28
C TYR A 34 -26.58 -7.57 9.91
N ASP A 35 -27.69 -7.43 10.63
CA ASP A 35 -28.04 -6.20 11.32
C ASP A 35 -27.10 -5.88 12.49
N ARG A 36 -26.60 -6.87 13.23
CA ARG A 36 -25.55 -6.66 14.25
C ARG A 36 -24.20 -6.25 13.65
N ILE A 37 -23.80 -6.86 12.53
CA ILE A 37 -22.57 -6.48 11.81
C ILE A 37 -22.72 -5.05 11.27
N ARG A 38 -23.88 -4.73 10.68
CA ARG A 38 -24.21 -3.39 10.19
C ARG A 38 -24.24 -2.35 11.30
N PHE A 39 -24.85 -2.65 12.45
CA PHE A 39 -24.85 -1.75 13.62
C PHE A 39 -23.45 -1.53 14.18
N GLY A 40 -22.61 -2.57 14.25
CA GLY A 40 -21.20 -2.41 14.64
C GLY A 40 -20.41 -1.53 13.68
N PHE A 41 -20.71 -1.60 12.38
CA PHE A 41 -20.11 -0.74 11.35
C PHE A 41 -20.70 0.68 11.31
N ASP A 42 -21.98 0.87 11.59
CA ASP A 42 -22.63 2.18 11.64
C ASP A 42 -22.26 2.93 12.93
N SER A 43 -22.10 2.22 14.05
CA SER A 43 -21.48 2.75 15.28
C SER A 43 -20.00 3.11 15.05
N PHE A 44 -19.23 2.26 14.35
CA PHE A 44 -17.88 2.59 13.89
C PHE A 44 -17.89 3.82 12.96
N ARG A 45 -18.90 3.99 12.11
CA ARG A 45 -19.02 5.17 11.22
C ARG A 45 -19.38 6.43 12.00
N GLN A 46 -20.23 6.34 13.02
CA GLN A 46 -20.69 7.48 13.83
C GLN A 46 -19.67 7.95 14.87
N GLU A 47 -19.03 7.05 15.64
CA GLU A 47 -17.96 7.43 16.59
C GLU A 47 -16.79 8.14 15.88
N ASN A 48 -16.53 7.72 14.65
CA ASN A 48 -15.55 8.35 13.79
C ASN A 48 -16.00 9.76 13.34
N VAL A 49 -17.28 10.03 13.05
CA VAL A 49 -17.73 11.38 12.64
C VAL A 49 -17.51 12.42 13.73
N GLU A 50 -17.68 12.05 15.00
CA GLU A 50 -17.47 12.96 16.14
C GLU A 50 -15.98 13.24 16.40
N GLU A 51 -15.12 12.22 16.34
CA GLU A 51 -13.66 12.41 16.45
C GLU A 51 -13.04 13.08 15.19
N PHE A 52 -13.69 12.94 14.02
CA PHE A 52 -13.33 13.62 12.76
C PHE A 52 -13.75 15.09 12.68
N SER A 53 -14.68 15.54 13.53
CA SER A 53 -15.13 16.94 13.56
C SER A 53 -14.15 17.90 14.24
N ASN A 54 -13.24 17.38 15.08
CA ASN A 54 -12.31 18.18 15.87
C ASN A 54 -10.95 18.45 15.20
N TYR A 55 -10.72 17.96 13.98
CA TYR A 55 -9.61 18.46 13.15
C TYR A 55 -10.12 19.67 12.37
N GLN A 56 -10.08 20.84 13.00
CA GLN A 56 -10.33 22.10 12.30
C GLN A 56 -9.25 22.29 11.24
N ILE A 57 -9.62 22.07 9.99
CA ILE A 57 -8.89 22.58 8.83
C ILE A 57 -8.83 24.10 9.02
N PRO A 58 -7.64 24.73 9.03
CA PRO A 58 -7.55 26.18 8.96
C PRO A 58 -8.39 26.62 7.75
N GLN A 59 -9.47 27.35 8.02
CA GLN A 59 -10.23 28.04 6.98
C GLN A 59 -9.33 29.17 6.48
N ASP A 60 -8.48 28.85 5.49
CA ASP A 60 -7.79 29.88 4.75
C ASP A 60 -8.81 30.61 3.88
N SER A 61 -9.15 31.79 4.37
CA SER A 61 -9.81 32.85 3.64
C SER A 61 -8.96 33.27 2.44
N ASN A 62 -9.59 33.32 1.26
CA ASN A 62 -9.18 34.06 0.06
C ASN A 62 -7.96 33.56 -0.73
N SER A 63 -8.15 32.45 -1.45
CA SER A 63 -7.55 32.28 -2.79
C SER A 63 -8.47 31.42 -3.66
N THR A 64 -9.18 32.07 -4.58
CA THR A 64 -10.10 31.50 -5.58
C THR A 64 -9.38 30.90 -6.80
N LYS A 65 -8.08 30.58 -6.70
CA LYS A 65 -7.31 30.06 -7.83
C LYS A 65 -7.45 28.54 -7.89
N ASN A 66 -8.17 28.06 -8.90
CA ASN A 66 -8.19 26.63 -9.22
C ASN A 66 -6.83 26.23 -9.81
N ILE A 67 -6.08 25.40 -9.09
CA ILE A 67 -4.80 24.84 -9.53
C ILE A 67 -5.10 23.59 -10.34
N SER A 68 -4.71 23.57 -11.62
CA SER A 68 -4.77 22.37 -12.45
C SER A 68 -3.40 21.71 -12.49
N VAL A 69 -3.33 20.43 -12.14
CA VAL A 69 -2.09 19.64 -12.09
C VAL A 69 -2.22 18.37 -12.90
N GLU A 70 -1.27 18.17 -13.80
CA GLU A 70 -1.14 16.90 -14.51
C GLU A 70 -0.14 15.99 -13.81
N ILE A 71 -0.53 14.74 -13.56
CA ILE A 71 0.31 13.71 -12.96
C ILE A 71 0.62 12.66 -14.02
N TRP A 72 1.87 12.62 -14.48
CA TRP A 72 2.31 11.69 -15.51
C TRP A 72 3.18 10.61 -14.92
N SER A 73 2.73 9.36 -15.01
CA SER A 73 3.46 8.22 -14.46
C SER A 73 4.17 7.40 -15.51
N LYS A 74 5.48 7.24 -15.32
CA LYS A 74 6.35 6.28 -16.02
C LYS A 74 6.94 5.24 -15.07
N SER A 75 6.36 5.10 -13.87
CA SER A 75 6.80 4.17 -12.83
C SER A 75 5.63 3.38 -12.25
N ALA A 76 5.91 2.16 -11.79
CA ALA A 76 4.92 1.28 -11.17
C ALA A 76 4.20 1.93 -9.98
N ILE A 77 4.90 2.75 -9.20
CA ILE A 77 4.33 3.40 -8.00
C ILE A 77 3.24 4.42 -8.33
N GLY A 78 3.12 4.88 -9.58
CA GLY A 78 2.13 5.90 -9.92
C GLY A 78 0.69 5.42 -9.79
N GLN A 79 0.43 4.14 -10.01
CA GLN A 79 -0.88 3.56 -9.76
C GLN A 79 -1.20 3.51 -8.25
N TYR A 80 -0.20 3.27 -7.40
CA TYR A 80 -0.38 3.38 -5.96
C TYR A 80 -0.72 4.82 -5.54
N VAL A 81 0.04 5.81 -6.05
CA VAL A 81 -0.25 7.23 -5.81
C VAL A 81 -1.68 7.57 -6.23
N TRP A 82 -2.07 7.21 -7.45
CA TRP A 82 -3.37 7.57 -8.01
C TRP A 82 -4.53 6.81 -7.37
N GLU A 83 -4.52 5.48 -7.44
CA GLU A 83 -5.67 4.66 -7.07
C GLU A 83 -5.75 4.45 -5.57
N ASN A 84 -4.61 4.36 -4.87
CA ASN A 84 -4.59 3.98 -3.45
C ASN A 84 -4.51 5.17 -2.50
N ILE A 85 -3.72 6.19 -2.84
CA ILE A 85 -3.60 7.38 -1.98
C ILE A 85 -4.60 8.44 -2.39
N LEU A 86 -4.66 8.79 -3.67
CA LEU A 86 -5.60 9.79 -4.17
C LEU A 86 -7.00 9.23 -4.38
N GLU A 87 -7.23 7.92 -4.30
CA GLU A 87 -8.53 7.27 -4.55
C GLU A 87 -9.10 7.66 -5.93
N GLY A 88 -8.22 7.85 -6.91
CA GLY A 88 -8.56 8.15 -8.29
C GLY A 88 -9.02 6.90 -9.03
N ARG A 89 -9.89 7.07 -10.02
CA ARG A 89 -10.26 6.01 -10.96
C ARG A 89 -9.62 6.31 -12.30
N SER A 90 -9.05 5.29 -12.93
CA SER A 90 -8.49 5.38 -14.27
C SER A 90 -9.34 4.59 -15.24
N LYS A 91 -9.41 5.06 -16.48
CA LYS A 91 -9.96 4.33 -17.62
C LYS A 91 -8.94 4.30 -18.74
N SER A 92 -9.00 3.28 -19.58
CA SER A 92 -8.23 3.26 -20.81
C SER A 92 -8.69 4.40 -21.73
N ALA A 93 -7.73 5.14 -22.25
CA ALA A 93 -7.89 6.23 -23.19
C ALA A 93 -7.02 5.95 -24.43
N ILE A 94 -7.43 6.48 -25.57
CA ILE A 94 -6.76 6.32 -26.86
C ILE A 94 -6.36 7.71 -27.36
N PHE A 95 -5.12 7.87 -27.80
CA PHE A 95 -4.69 9.08 -28.49
C PHE A 95 -3.73 8.74 -29.62
N PRO A 96 -3.96 9.25 -30.83
CA PRO A 96 -4.77 8.61 -31.88
C PRO A 96 -4.52 7.11 -32.14
N ASN A 97 -3.37 6.53 -31.75
CA ASN A 97 -3.06 5.08 -31.91
C ASN A 97 -2.42 4.45 -30.66
N ASP A 98 -2.36 5.20 -29.56
CA ASP A 98 -1.53 4.92 -28.41
C ASP A 98 -2.45 4.76 -27.17
N LEU A 99 -2.41 3.58 -26.53
CA LEU A 99 -3.26 3.21 -25.39
C LEU A 99 -2.60 3.63 -24.08
N TYR A 100 -3.29 4.45 -23.30
CA TYR A 100 -2.85 4.89 -21.98
C TYR A 100 -4.00 4.88 -20.99
N LEU A 101 -3.68 4.98 -19.71
CA LEU A 101 -4.63 5.14 -18.62
C LEU A 101 -4.76 6.62 -18.32
N GLU A 102 -6.00 7.10 -18.22
CA GLU A 102 -6.32 8.46 -17.83
C GLU A 102 -7.34 8.46 -16.69
N GLY A 103 -7.19 9.40 -15.77
CA GLY A 103 -8.17 9.64 -14.70
C GLY A 103 -8.21 11.10 -14.29
N THR A 104 -9.36 11.58 -13.86
CA THR A 104 -9.53 12.94 -13.34
C THR A 104 -10.08 12.89 -11.93
N LYS A 105 -9.59 13.77 -11.06
CA LYS A 105 -10.09 13.93 -9.70
C LYS A 105 -10.08 15.40 -9.30
N TYR A 106 -11.19 15.86 -8.73
CA TYR A 106 -11.33 17.21 -8.22
C TYR A 106 -11.30 17.19 -6.69
N LEU A 107 -10.46 18.03 -6.10
CA LEU A 107 -10.19 18.12 -4.67
C LEU A 107 -10.22 19.60 -4.24
N ASN A 108 -11.41 20.12 -3.96
CA ASN A 108 -11.66 21.55 -3.72
C ASN A 108 -11.12 22.40 -4.89
N SER A 109 -10.16 23.29 -4.63
CA SER A 109 -9.49 24.14 -5.63
C SER A 109 -8.44 23.41 -6.49
N LEU A 110 -8.24 22.11 -6.31
CA LEU A 110 -7.24 21.33 -7.04
C LEU A 110 -7.90 20.38 -8.05
N SER A 111 -7.58 20.56 -9.34
CA SER A 111 -7.95 19.64 -10.41
C SER A 111 -6.76 18.78 -10.77
N LEU A 112 -6.88 17.46 -10.57
CA LEU A 112 -5.85 16.48 -10.86
C LEU A 112 -6.19 15.68 -12.11
N LEU A 113 -5.26 15.61 -13.04
CA LEU A 113 -5.35 14.82 -14.27
C LEU A 113 -4.21 13.82 -14.33
N PHE A 114 -4.53 12.55 -14.14
CA PHE A 114 -3.56 11.46 -14.12
C PHE A 114 -3.46 10.80 -15.49
N ARG A 115 -2.21 10.55 -15.93
CA ARG A 115 -1.90 9.81 -17.14
C ARG A 115 -0.78 8.80 -16.89
N SER A 116 -0.95 7.58 -17.36
CA SER A 116 0.05 6.52 -17.24
C SER A 116 0.00 5.57 -18.42
N GLY A 117 1.13 5.00 -18.81
CA GLY A 117 1.16 3.97 -19.84
C GLY A 117 2.39 4.04 -20.73
N PRO A 118 2.74 2.94 -21.43
CA PRO A 118 3.91 2.89 -22.30
C PRO A 118 3.82 3.87 -23.47
N SER A 119 2.60 4.08 -23.99
CA SER A 119 2.28 4.96 -25.11
C SER A 119 2.48 6.45 -24.86
N LEU A 120 2.52 6.91 -23.61
CA LEU A 120 2.84 8.29 -23.30
C LEU A 120 4.34 8.52 -23.50
N LYS A 121 4.70 9.24 -24.55
CA LYS A 121 6.09 9.56 -24.89
C LYS A 121 6.39 11.01 -24.53
N ILE A 122 7.67 11.38 -24.61
CA ILE A 122 8.11 12.74 -24.29
C ILE A 122 7.46 13.75 -25.25
N GLU A 123 7.32 13.40 -26.52
CA GLU A 123 6.66 14.19 -27.56
C GLU A 123 5.17 14.39 -27.27
N SER A 124 4.58 13.58 -26.37
CA SER A 124 3.21 13.79 -25.91
C SER A 124 3.12 15.07 -25.06
N LEU A 125 4.15 15.42 -24.28
CA LEU A 125 4.15 16.65 -23.47
C LEU A 125 4.09 17.92 -24.31
N GLU A 126 4.70 17.93 -25.49
CA GLU A 126 4.64 19.08 -26.41
C GLU A 126 3.22 19.31 -26.97
N ARG A 127 2.35 18.29 -26.90
CA ARG A 127 0.98 18.34 -27.45
C ARG A 127 -0.07 18.67 -26.40
N PHE A 128 0.23 18.51 -25.11
CA PHE A 128 -0.67 18.87 -24.02
C PHE A 128 -0.21 20.18 -23.38
N PRO A 129 -1.06 21.21 -23.27
CA PRO A 129 -0.71 22.43 -22.57
C PRO A 129 -0.67 22.17 -21.05
N VAL A 130 0.50 21.78 -20.54
CA VAL A 130 0.70 21.51 -19.12
C VAL A 130 1.33 22.73 -18.44
N GLU A 131 0.67 23.28 -17.43
CA GLU A 131 1.21 24.36 -16.58
C GLU A 131 1.91 23.82 -15.33
N ASN A 132 1.25 22.90 -14.63
CA ASN A 132 1.78 22.25 -13.42
C ASN A 132 1.88 20.75 -13.67
N LEU A 133 3.10 20.22 -13.59
CA LEU A 133 3.41 18.84 -13.91
C LEU A 133 3.98 18.13 -12.69
N ILE A 134 3.46 16.94 -12.37
CA ILE A 134 4.09 15.98 -11.48
C ILE A 134 4.53 14.78 -12.30
N LEU A 135 5.83 14.52 -12.33
CA LEU A 135 6.39 13.33 -12.97
C LEU A 135 6.63 12.23 -11.97
N ILE A 136 6.08 11.05 -12.24
CA ILE A 136 6.35 9.85 -11.45
C ILE A 136 7.36 8.96 -12.17
N LEU A 137 8.59 8.93 -11.65
CA LEU A 137 9.75 8.33 -12.32
C LEU A 137 10.32 7.13 -11.53
N ASN A 138 11.16 6.33 -12.20
CA ASN A 138 11.79 5.15 -11.61
C ASN A 138 13.31 5.34 -11.60
N TRP A 139 13.90 5.38 -10.41
CA TRP A 139 15.34 5.58 -10.19
C TRP A 139 16.01 4.35 -9.57
N ARG A 140 15.32 3.20 -9.57
CA ARG A 140 15.76 1.98 -8.89
C ARG A 140 17.10 1.45 -9.39
N SER A 141 17.41 1.60 -10.68
CA SER A 141 18.64 1.10 -11.32
C SER A 141 19.17 2.07 -12.37
N SER A 142 20.44 1.92 -12.78
CA SER A 142 21.08 2.81 -13.75
C SER A 142 20.31 2.94 -15.07
N SER A 143 19.76 1.84 -15.61
CA SER A 143 18.94 1.88 -16.83
C SER A 143 17.62 2.63 -16.65
N LYS A 144 17.04 2.60 -15.44
CA LYS A 144 15.82 3.36 -15.11
C LYS A 144 16.12 4.83 -14.87
N ILE A 145 17.28 5.15 -14.28
CA ILE A 145 17.81 6.50 -14.20
C ILE A 145 18.02 7.05 -15.61
N GLU A 146 18.73 6.35 -16.49
CA GLU A 146 18.97 6.77 -17.88
C GLU A 146 17.66 7.05 -18.63
N TYR A 147 16.66 6.19 -18.47
CA TYR A 147 15.32 6.44 -19.02
C TYR A 147 14.68 7.72 -18.44
N SER A 148 14.82 7.95 -17.13
CA SER A 148 14.29 9.13 -16.45
C SER A 148 15.00 10.42 -16.89
N LEU A 149 16.31 10.37 -17.17
CA LEU A 149 17.08 11.52 -17.67
C LEU A 149 16.48 12.06 -18.98
N LYS A 150 16.01 11.18 -19.88
CA LYS A 150 15.38 11.60 -21.14
C LYS A 150 14.16 12.49 -20.90
N TRP A 151 13.34 12.18 -19.89
CA TRP A 151 12.20 13.01 -19.50
C TRP A 151 12.63 14.32 -18.87
N LEU A 152 13.58 14.28 -17.92
CA LEU A 152 14.08 15.45 -17.22
C LEU A 152 14.80 16.45 -18.15
N ASP A 153 15.57 15.94 -19.12
CA ASP A 153 16.31 16.77 -20.07
C ASP A 153 15.41 17.47 -21.10
N VAL A 154 14.18 17.00 -21.32
CA VAL A 154 13.26 17.65 -22.26
C VAL A 154 12.39 18.70 -21.57
N ILE A 155 11.93 18.43 -20.35
CA ILE A 155 11.19 19.44 -19.56
C ILE A 155 12.07 20.63 -19.11
N ASP A 156 13.39 20.48 -19.13
CA ASP A 156 14.34 21.59 -18.89
C ASP A 156 14.51 22.50 -20.12
N ARG A 157 14.14 22.08 -21.33
CA ARG A 157 14.32 22.89 -22.54
C ARG A 157 13.27 23.97 -22.66
N ASP A 158 13.67 25.13 -23.22
CA ASP A 158 12.79 26.28 -23.50
C ASP A 158 11.56 25.94 -24.37
N ARG A 159 11.56 24.78 -25.04
CA ARG A 159 10.44 24.30 -25.88
C ARG A 159 9.17 23.93 -25.11
N LEU A 160 9.26 23.68 -23.81
CA LEU A 160 8.11 23.43 -22.93
C LEU A 160 7.86 24.60 -21.98
N SER A 161 7.94 25.83 -22.50
CA SER A 161 7.79 27.09 -21.74
C SER A 161 6.45 27.24 -21.01
N THR A 162 5.46 26.41 -21.33
CA THR A 162 4.15 26.37 -20.64
C THR A 162 4.25 25.78 -19.23
N ILE A 163 5.20 24.88 -18.96
CA ILE A 163 5.34 24.21 -17.67
C ILE A 163 6.03 25.17 -16.69
N LYS A 164 5.25 25.73 -15.76
CA LYS A 164 5.74 26.68 -14.74
C LYS A 164 6.21 25.99 -13.47
N ASN A 165 5.64 24.84 -13.15
CA ASN A 165 5.93 24.12 -11.91
C ASN A 165 6.10 22.63 -12.16
N ILE A 166 7.19 22.06 -11.62
CA ILE A 166 7.55 20.66 -11.75
C ILE A 166 7.72 20.04 -10.36
N GLY A 167 6.84 19.10 -10.03
CA GLY A 167 6.99 18.17 -8.92
C GLY A 167 7.48 16.81 -9.41
N ILE A 168 8.21 16.08 -8.58
CA ILE A 168 8.66 14.71 -8.91
C ILE A 168 8.26 13.76 -7.79
N ILE A 169 7.75 12.58 -8.15
CA ILE A 169 7.62 11.44 -7.25
C ILE A 169 8.49 10.31 -7.81
N ALA A 170 9.52 9.88 -7.09
CA ALA A 170 10.48 8.92 -7.60
C ALA A 170 10.47 7.62 -6.82
N LEU A 171 10.40 6.49 -7.53
CA LEU A 171 10.79 5.20 -6.97
C LEU A 171 12.32 5.20 -6.84
N GLY A 172 12.83 5.53 -5.65
CA GLY A 172 14.25 5.68 -5.38
C GLY A 172 15.05 4.38 -5.51
N ASN A 173 16.38 4.53 -5.51
CA ASN A 173 17.28 3.40 -5.40
C ASN A 173 17.11 2.70 -4.04
N GLU A 174 17.09 1.36 -4.01
CA GLU A 174 16.93 0.60 -2.75
C GLU A 174 18.09 0.77 -1.76
N ARG A 175 19.26 1.21 -2.24
CA ARG A 175 20.42 1.63 -1.44
C ARG A 175 20.46 3.14 -1.18
N CYS A 176 19.38 3.83 -1.55
CA CYS A 176 19.17 5.26 -1.38
C CYS A 176 20.20 6.14 -2.10
N ASN A 177 20.89 5.59 -3.10
CA ASN A 177 21.81 6.34 -3.96
C ASN A 177 21.04 7.14 -5.01
N ASN A 178 20.62 8.34 -4.62
CA ASN A 178 19.87 9.28 -5.47
C ASN A 178 20.60 10.63 -5.67
N SER A 179 21.88 10.73 -5.25
CA SER A 179 22.65 11.99 -5.24
C SER A 179 22.84 12.61 -6.63
N TRP A 180 22.83 11.78 -7.68
CA TRP A 180 22.91 12.22 -9.08
C TRP A 180 21.85 13.27 -9.43
N PHE A 181 20.67 13.23 -8.81
CA PHE A 181 19.60 14.20 -9.07
C PHE A 181 19.94 15.57 -8.48
N LEU A 182 20.48 15.60 -7.26
CA LEU A 182 20.91 16.86 -6.62
C LEU A 182 22.06 17.49 -7.37
N GLU A 183 23.10 16.69 -7.66
CA GLU A 183 24.31 17.14 -8.33
C GLU A 183 24.02 17.66 -9.74
N ASN A 184 23.15 16.97 -10.50
CA ASN A 184 22.94 17.31 -11.91
C ASN A 184 21.78 18.26 -12.16
N TYR A 185 20.68 18.20 -11.42
CA TYR A 185 19.49 18.99 -11.73
C TYR A 185 19.27 20.15 -10.76
N ILE A 186 19.57 19.94 -9.48
CA ILE A 186 19.32 20.98 -8.46
C ILE A 186 20.50 21.94 -8.36
N GLN A 187 21.71 21.44 -8.10
CA GLN A 187 22.90 22.27 -7.87
C GLN A 187 23.36 22.99 -9.14
N LYS A 188 23.34 22.30 -10.29
CA LYS A 188 23.63 22.89 -11.61
C LYS A 188 22.45 23.70 -12.19
N ARG A 189 21.33 23.81 -11.46
CA ARG A 189 20.12 24.56 -11.86
C ARG A 189 19.59 24.18 -13.25
N ARG A 190 19.70 22.90 -13.62
CA ARG A 190 19.18 22.31 -14.88
C ARG A 190 17.70 21.91 -14.79
N LEU A 191 16.97 22.44 -13.82
CA LEU A 191 15.53 22.27 -13.74
C LEU A 191 14.94 23.47 -12.99
N LYS A 192 14.92 24.63 -13.68
CA LYS A 192 14.58 25.93 -13.06
C LYS A 192 13.22 25.94 -12.39
N ASN A 193 12.25 25.22 -12.98
CA ASN A 193 10.86 25.16 -12.54
C ASN A 193 10.60 24.03 -11.52
N PHE A 194 11.65 23.38 -11.02
CA PHE A 194 11.54 22.35 -10.00
C PHE A 194 11.08 22.92 -8.65
N ARG A 195 10.07 22.28 -8.07
CA ARG A 195 9.42 22.70 -6.83
C ARG A 195 9.68 21.74 -5.68
N PHE A 196 9.34 20.47 -5.83
CA PHE A 196 9.48 19.47 -4.77
C PHE A 196 9.76 18.06 -5.32
N LEU A 197 10.36 17.23 -4.47
CA LEU A 197 10.60 15.80 -4.70
C LEU A 197 9.99 14.98 -3.56
N PHE A 198 9.16 14.01 -3.91
CA PHE A 198 8.83 12.87 -3.07
C PHE A 198 9.68 11.66 -3.51
N ILE A 199 10.41 11.05 -2.58
CA ILE A 199 11.29 9.91 -2.87
C ILE A 199 10.84 8.68 -2.08
N VAL A 200 10.74 7.54 -2.76
CA VAL A 200 10.51 6.25 -2.12
C VAL A 200 11.82 5.74 -1.52
N TYR A 201 11.69 5.14 -0.33
CA TYR A 201 12.75 4.81 0.62
C TYR A 201 13.29 6.04 1.36
N ASP A 202 13.80 5.78 2.55
CA ASP A 202 14.44 6.81 3.37
C ASP A 202 15.74 7.30 2.71
N TRP A 203 16.11 8.55 2.95
CA TRP A 203 17.31 9.16 2.36
C TRP A 203 17.77 10.33 3.22
N ILE A 204 19.08 10.46 3.40
CA ILE A 204 19.68 11.46 4.28
C ILE A 204 19.36 12.92 3.86
N GLN A 205 18.96 13.13 2.62
CA GLN A 205 18.64 14.46 2.07
C GLN A 205 17.17 14.87 2.25
N ILE A 206 16.34 14.03 2.89
CA ILE A 206 14.95 14.39 3.18
C ILE A 206 14.91 15.50 4.23
N ASP A 207 14.38 16.66 3.85
CA ASP A 207 14.34 17.88 4.66
C ASP A 207 12.91 18.33 5.04
N ASN A 208 11.88 17.66 4.51
CA ASN A 208 10.46 18.01 4.67
C ASN A 208 10.12 19.45 4.24
N LYS A 209 10.92 20.04 3.33
CA LYS A 209 10.69 21.37 2.75
C LYS A 209 10.71 21.33 1.23
N LYS A 210 11.69 20.63 0.67
CA LYS A 210 11.85 20.44 -0.77
C LYS A 210 11.93 18.97 -1.15
N ILE A 211 12.44 18.14 -0.24
CA ILE A 211 12.59 16.69 -0.41
C ILE A 211 11.83 16.00 0.72
N TYR A 212 10.86 15.18 0.33
CA TYR A 212 9.91 14.51 1.20
C TYR A 212 10.00 12.99 1.00
N GLN A 213 9.75 12.22 2.04
CA GLN A 213 9.62 10.76 1.91
C GLN A 213 8.26 10.37 1.33
N TRP A 214 8.23 9.29 0.55
CA TRP A 214 7.02 8.63 0.07
C TRP A 214 7.06 7.14 0.40
N PRO A 215 5.94 6.50 0.79
CA PRO A 215 5.91 5.07 1.02
C PRO A 215 5.99 4.30 -0.30
N LEU A 216 6.60 3.12 -0.27
CA LEU A 216 6.69 2.21 -1.41
C LEU A 216 5.31 1.75 -1.91
N GLY A 217 4.37 1.55 -0.97
CA GLY A 217 3.00 1.15 -1.27
C GLY A 217 2.85 -0.34 -1.60
N LEU A 218 1.87 -0.65 -2.44
CA LEU A 218 1.55 -2.00 -2.90
C LEU A 218 2.26 -2.30 -4.23
N ALA A 219 2.55 -3.57 -4.51
CA ALA A 219 3.11 -4.00 -5.79
C ALA A 219 2.05 -4.03 -6.90
N THR A 220 1.42 -2.90 -7.22
CA THR A 220 0.33 -2.80 -8.21
C THR A 220 0.75 -3.32 -9.59
N TYR A 221 2.01 -3.16 -9.97
CA TYR A 221 2.57 -3.71 -11.22
C TYR A 221 2.57 -5.25 -11.29
N ARG A 222 2.36 -5.93 -10.17
CA ARG A 222 2.22 -7.40 -10.08
C ARG A 222 0.76 -7.81 -9.94
N ASN A 223 -0.17 -6.91 -10.19
CA ASN A 223 -1.61 -7.10 -10.01
C ASN A 223 -1.98 -7.45 -8.57
N PHE A 224 -1.27 -6.91 -7.57
CA PHE A 224 -1.66 -7.10 -6.18
C PHE A 224 -3.08 -6.52 -5.95
N PRO A 225 -4.03 -7.31 -5.43
CA PRO A 225 -5.41 -6.86 -5.26
C PRO A 225 -5.52 -5.89 -4.09
N SER A 226 -5.72 -4.60 -4.41
CA SER A 226 -6.05 -3.60 -3.39
C SER A 226 -7.53 -3.67 -3.02
N ILE A 227 -7.81 -3.57 -1.73
CA ILE A 227 -9.15 -3.74 -1.14
C ILE A 227 -9.84 -2.41 -0.81
N LEU A 228 -9.34 -1.28 -1.33
CA LEU A 228 -9.79 0.10 -1.04
C LEU A 228 -11.30 0.34 -1.03
N ASN A 229 -12.07 -0.48 -1.74
CA ASN A 229 -13.52 -0.33 -1.86
C ASN A 229 -14.31 -1.46 -1.17
N VAL A 230 -13.66 -2.37 -0.46
CA VAL A 230 -14.28 -3.59 0.10
C VAL A 230 -13.70 -3.96 1.47
N TYR A 231 -13.51 -2.98 2.36
CA TYR A 231 -13.15 -3.29 3.76
C TYR A 231 -14.14 -4.25 4.44
N SER A 232 -15.40 -4.26 3.99
CA SER A 232 -16.43 -5.19 4.43
C SER A 232 -16.19 -6.65 4.02
N SER A 233 -15.29 -6.95 3.07
CA SER A 233 -14.97 -8.33 2.67
C SER A 233 -13.78 -8.93 3.41
N ILE A 234 -13.06 -8.15 4.21
CA ILE A 234 -11.96 -8.70 5.01
C ILE A 234 -12.54 -9.31 6.28
N ASP A 235 -12.30 -10.60 6.48
CA ASP A 235 -12.58 -11.22 7.75
C ASP A 235 -11.51 -10.84 8.79
N LEU A 236 -11.88 -9.93 9.68
CA LEU A 236 -11.06 -9.54 10.82
C LEU A 236 -11.41 -10.32 12.09
N GLN A 237 -12.57 -10.98 12.13
CA GLN A 237 -13.17 -11.54 13.34
C GLN A 237 -12.78 -13.02 13.54
N SER A 238 -12.67 -13.79 12.47
CA SER A 238 -12.40 -15.22 12.62
C SER A 238 -11.01 -15.51 13.16
N LYS A 239 -10.88 -16.64 13.84
CA LYS A 239 -9.58 -17.21 14.17
C LYS A 239 -8.85 -17.55 12.86
N ARG A 240 -7.61 -17.10 12.73
CA ARG A 240 -6.76 -17.38 11.57
C ARG A 240 -6.09 -18.74 11.70
N LEU A 241 -5.89 -19.41 10.56
CA LEU A 241 -5.32 -20.76 10.50
C LEU A 241 -3.85 -20.78 10.94
N PHE A 242 -3.11 -19.73 10.60
CA PHE A 242 -1.68 -19.63 10.89
C PHE A 242 -1.42 -18.47 11.85
N LEU A 243 -0.41 -18.64 12.69
CA LEU A 243 0.11 -17.55 13.51
C LEU A 243 0.91 -16.56 12.67
N CYS A 244 1.66 -17.05 11.69
CA CYS A 244 2.42 -16.18 10.79
C CYS A 244 2.56 -16.74 9.38
N ASN A 245 2.90 -15.88 8.41
CA ASN A 245 3.38 -16.32 7.11
C ASN A 245 4.72 -15.71 6.72
N PHE A 246 5.44 -16.44 5.86
CA PHE A 246 6.59 -15.93 5.13
C PHE A 246 6.58 -16.49 3.70
N ILE A 247 6.24 -15.61 2.75
CA ILE A 247 6.24 -15.92 1.32
C ILE A 247 7.23 -15.00 0.60
N ALA A 248 8.30 -15.58 0.06
CA ALA A 248 9.42 -14.79 -0.47
C ALA A 248 10.33 -15.53 -1.46
N THR A 249 11.01 -14.75 -2.30
CA THR A 249 12.27 -15.18 -2.91
C THR A 249 13.40 -15.06 -1.89
N ILE A 250 14.23 -16.09 -1.78
CA ILE A 250 15.39 -16.15 -0.88
C ILE A 250 16.63 -15.70 -1.62
N TYR A 251 17.34 -14.73 -1.03
CA TYR A 251 18.63 -14.29 -1.51
C TYR A 251 19.73 -14.85 -0.60
N PRO A 252 20.84 -15.38 -1.15
CA PRO A 252 21.97 -15.82 -0.34
C PRO A 252 22.50 -14.68 0.55
N LYS A 253 22.98 -15.02 1.75
CA LYS A 253 23.57 -14.07 2.73
C LYS A 253 22.63 -12.91 3.08
N SER A 254 21.34 -13.19 3.18
CA SER A 254 20.31 -12.20 3.53
C SER A 254 19.51 -12.63 4.75
N SER A 255 18.82 -11.68 5.39
CA SER A 255 17.88 -11.97 6.48
C SER A 255 16.76 -12.93 6.07
N ARG A 256 16.45 -13.02 4.77
CA ARG A 256 15.48 -13.99 4.24
C ARG A 256 15.99 -15.42 4.34
N GLU A 257 17.27 -15.61 4.08
CA GLU A 257 17.95 -16.89 4.26
C GLU A 257 18.05 -17.26 5.74
N GLU A 258 18.45 -16.31 6.60
CA GLU A 258 18.44 -16.49 8.05
C GLU A 258 17.07 -16.97 8.54
N LEU A 259 15.99 -16.29 8.15
CA LEU A 259 14.64 -16.63 8.55
C LEU A 259 14.22 -18.02 8.05
N ARG A 260 14.52 -18.35 6.79
CA ARG A 260 14.27 -19.70 6.23
C ARG A 260 15.00 -20.76 7.04
N ASP A 261 16.25 -20.52 7.41
CA ASP A 261 17.09 -21.50 8.10
C ASP A 261 16.67 -21.67 9.57
N LEU A 262 16.18 -20.60 10.22
CA LEU A 262 15.54 -20.68 11.54
C LEU A 262 14.35 -21.65 11.52
N PHE A 263 13.45 -21.52 10.55
CA PHE A 263 12.29 -22.43 10.41
C PHE A 263 12.66 -23.85 10.02
N ARG A 264 13.76 -24.05 9.28
CA ARG A 264 14.27 -25.41 8.97
C ARG A 264 14.76 -26.12 10.23
N LYS A 265 15.39 -25.38 11.16
CA LYS A 265 15.93 -25.91 12.41
C LYS A 265 14.87 -26.10 13.50
N ASN A 266 13.73 -25.41 13.40
CA ASN A 266 12.69 -25.43 14.44
C ASN A 266 11.34 -25.93 13.91
N SER A 267 11.08 -27.23 14.12
CA SER A 267 9.87 -27.91 13.64
C SER A 267 8.57 -27.36 14.26
N LEU A 268 8.61 -26.92 15.52
CA LEU A 268 7.46 -26.33 16.21
C LEU A 268 7.05 -25.00 15.58
N LEU A 269 8.01 -24.13 15.28
CA LEU A 269 7.73 -22.86 14.58
C LEU A 269 7.15 -23.11 13.19
N LYS A 270 7.65 -24.12 12.48
CA LYS A 270 7.17 -24.50 11.14
C LYS A 270 5.71 -24.96 11.15
N GLN A 271 5.22 -25.54 12.23
CA GLN A 271 3.81 -25.97 12.35
C GLN A 271 2.85 -24.79 12.56
N LYS A 272 3.33 -23.70 13.16
CA LYS A 272 2.50 -22.52 13.47
C LYS A 272 2.41 -21.53 12.30
N CYS A 273 3.31 -21.61 11.32
CA CYS A 273 3.43 -20.61 10.27
C CYS A 273 3.39 -21.19 8.85
N LEU A 274 2.78 -20.45 7.93
CA LEU A 274 2.76 -20.77 6.51
C LEU A 274 4.03 -20.26 5.82
N LEU A 275 4.87 -21.18 5.35
CA LEU A 275 6.14 -20.86 4.69
C LEU A 275 6.15 -21.32 3.24
N ARG A 276 6.36 -20.38 2.31
CA ARG A 276 6.54 -20.69 0.88
C ARG A 276 7.66 -19.84 0.31
N THR A 277 8.77 -20.49 -0.01
CA THR A 277 9.97 -19.81 -0.50
C THR A 277 10.35 -20.28 -1.89
N ARG A 278 10.84 -19.37 -2.73
CA ARG A 278 11.45 -19.70 -4.03
C ARG A 278 12.89 -19.19 -4.10
N ASN A 279 13.70 -19.80 -4.93
CA ASN A 279 15.10 -19.40 -5.11
C ASN A 279 15.26 -18.25 -6.11
N GLU A 280 14.33 -18.13 -7.05
CA GLU A 280 14.39 -17.14 -8.12
C GLU A 280 13.31 -16.06 -7.98
N TRP A 281 13.61 -14.86 -8.45
CA TRP A 281 12.64 -13.76 -8.47
C TRP A 281 11.91 -13.72 -9.81
N GLN A 282 10.60 -13.52 -9.77
CA GLN A 282 9.75 -13.42 -10.95
C GLN A 282 9.11 -12.03 -10.99
N SER A 283 9.09 -11.40 -12.17
CA SER A 283 8.51 -10.07 -12.33
C SER A 283 6.99 -10.06 -12.20
N ILE A 284 6.34 -11.09 -12.73
CA ILE A 284 4.90 -11.27 -12.77
C ILE A 284 4.53 -12.51 -11.94
N GLU A 285 3.45 -12.41 -11.18
CA GLU A 285 2.88 -13.55 -10.46
C GLU A 285 1.78 -14.22 -11.31
N SER A 286 1.59 -15.53 -11.14
CA SER A 286 0.43 -16.23 -11.71
C SER A 286 -0.80 -16.00 -10.84
N ASN A 287 -2.00 -16.18 -11.40
CA ASN A 287 -3.24 -16.08 -10.60
C ASN A 287 -3.21 -17.00 -9.36
N GLN A 288 -2.59 -18.18 -9.49
CA GLN A 288 -2.43 -19.13 -8.40
C GLN A 288 -1.47 -18.61 -7.32
N SER A 289 -0.33 -18.03 -7.70
CA SER A 289 0.63 -17.51 -6.71
C SER A 289 0.13 -16.22 -6.05
N ILE A 290 -0.62 -15.38 -6.76
CA ILE A 290 -1.32 -14.23 -6.16
C ILE A 290 -2.37 -14.70 -5.17
N SER A 291 -3.26 -15.62 -5.56
CA SER A 291 -4.29 -16.17 -4.67
C SER A 291 -3.68 -16.76 -3.42
N LEU A 292 -2.67 -17.61 -3.56
CA LEU A 292 -1.97 -18.22 -2.42
C LEU A 292 -1.34 -17.16 -1.50
N TYR A 293 -0.78 -16.10 -2.06
CA TYR A 293 -0.20 -15.02 -1.27
C TYR A 293 -1.28 -14.25 -0.52
N VAL A 294 -2.39 -13.88 -1.17
CA VAL A 294 -3.55 -13.24 -0.54
C VAL A 294 -4.13 -14.11 0.58
N ASP A 295 -4.31 -15.40 0.33
CA ASP A 295 -4.79 -16.36 1.32
C ASP A 295 -3.84 -16.40 2.52
N ALA A 296 -2.53 -16.38 2.29
CA ALA A 296 -1.55 -16.33 3.37
C ALA A 296 -1.68 -15.06 4.23
N LEU A 297 -1.93 -13.91 3.61
CA LEU A 297 -2.16 -12.65 4.34
C LEU A 297 -3.48 -12.67 5.12
N GLN A 298 -4.56 -13.20 4.54
CA GLN A 298 -5.86 -13.29 5.20
C GLN A 298 -5.89 -14.33 6.33
N GLN A 299 -5.16 -15.43 6.17
CA GLN A 299 -5.20 -16.58 7.08
C GLN A 299 -4.05 -16.61 8.09
N SER A 300 -3.23 -15.56 8.17
CA SER A 300 -2.13 -15.46 9.15
C SER A 300 -2.26 -14.23 10.03
N ASP A 301 -2.06 -14.35 11.35
CA ASP A 301 -2.07 -13.18 12.24
C ASP A 301 -0.94 -12.21 11.94
N LEU A 302 0.25 -12.74 11.66
CA LEU A 302 1.47 -11.99 11.42
C LEU A 302 2.02 -12.25 10.02
N THR A 303 2.67 -11.25 9.43
CA THR A 303 3.43 -11.42 8.18
C THR A 303 4.89 -11.04 8.40
N LEU A 304 5.77 -12.03 8.26
CA LEU A 304 7.19 -11.84 8.45
C LEU A 304 7.78 -11.14 7.23
N SER A 305 8.33 -9.96 7.46
CA SER A 305 8.83 -9.06 6.42
C SER A 305 10.32 -8.80 6.58
N PRO A 306 11.17 -9.84 6.46
CA PRO A 306 12.61 -9.64 6.46
C PRO A 306 13.05 -8.79 5.28
N LYS A 307 14.09 -7.99 5.52
CA LYS A 307 14.56 -7.00 4.56
C LYS A 307 14.94 -7.67 3.23
N GLY A 308 14.73 -6.93 2.15
CA GLY A 308 15.32 -7.24 0.85
C GLY A 308 16.65 -6.51 0.71
N LEU A 309 16.77 -5.77 -0.39
CA LEU A 309 17.83 -4.77 -0.55
C LEU A 309 17.58 -3.54 0.34
N ASN A 310 16.31 -3.21 0.58
CA ASN A 310 15.87 -2.21 1.55
C ASN A 310 15.02 -2.87 2.66
N VAL A 311 14.92 -2.22 3.82
CA VAL A 311 14.05 -2.63 4.94
C VAL A 311 12.58 -2.43 4.62
N GLU A 312 12.23 -1.37 3.90
CA GLU A 312 10.88 -1.18 3.39
C GLU A 312 10.68 -2.06 2.15
N CYS A 313 9.68 -2.92 2.19
CA CYS A 313 9.33 -3.80 1.07
C CYS A 313 7.81 -3.89 0.91
N TYR A 314 7.35 -4.26 -0.30
CA TYR A 314 5.93 -4.31 -0.63
C TYR A 314 5.11 -5.14 0.37
N ARG A 315 5.68 -6.23 0.89
CA ARG A 315 5.03 -7.13 1.86
C ARG A 315 4.47 -6.41 3.08
N ILE A 316 5.10 -5.30 3.50
CA ILE A 316 4.67 -4.55 4.68
C ILE A 316 3.24 -4.04 4.48
N LEU A 317 3.01 -3.19 3.48
CA LEU A 317 1.70 -2.60 3.28
C LEU A 317 0.71 -3.59 2.64
N GLU A 318 1.19 -4.59 1.90
CA GLU A 318 0.35 -5.70 1.44
C GLU A 318 -0.25 -6.50 2.61
N ALA A 319 0.54 -6.80 3.65
CA ALA A 319 0.04 -7.48 4.84
C ALA A 319 -0.97 -6.62 5.61
N VAL A 320 -0.70 -5.32 5.69
CA VAL A 320 -1.60 -4.34 6.31
C VAL A 320 -2.95 -4.29 5.62
N GLU A 321 -3.01 -4.33 4.28
CA GLU A 321 -4.28 -4.39 3.53
C GLU A 321 -5.17 -5.54 4.02
N TYR A 322 -4.61 -6.68 4.39
CA TYR A 322 -5.37 -7.86 4.84
C TYR A 322 -5.41 -8.04 6.36
N GLY A 323 -5.04 -7.01 7.12
CA GLY A 323 -5.08 -7.07 8.57
C GLY A 323 -4.05 -8.01 9.19
N SER A 324 -3.01 -8.40 8.45
CA SER A 324 -1.90 -9.21 8.97
C SER A 324 -0.78 -8.30 9.45
N ILE A 325 -0.41 -8.40 10.73
CA ILE A 325 0.50 -7.44 11.35
C ILE A 325 1.93 -7.70 10.83
N PRO A 326 2.59 -6.71 10.22
CA PRO A 326 3.96 -6.86 9.77
C PRO A 326 4.93 -7.03 10.95
N VAL A 327 5.78 -8.05 10.86
CA VAL A 327 7.01 -8.16 11.66
C VAL A 327 8.18 -7.72 10.78
N ILE A 328 8.83 -6.61 11.12
CA ILE A 328 9.77 -5.90 10.24
C ILE A 328 11.12 -5.65 10.92
N GLU A 329 12.19 -5.74 10.13
CA GLU A 329 13.55 -5.45 10.59
C GLU A 329 13.76 -3.97 10.91
N ASP A 330 14.26 -3.68 12.12
CA ASP A 330 14.66 -2.35 12.58
C ASP A 330 16.18 -2.30 12.81
N ILE A 331 16.94 -2.27 11.71
CA ILE A 331 18.39 -2.44 11.77
C ILE A 331 19.09 -1.08 11.61
N VAL A 332 19.42 -0.45 12.73
CA VAL A 332 20.13 0.84 12.78
C VAL A 332 21.55 0.76 12.16
N ASP A 333 22.27 -0.36 12.31
CA ASP A 333 23.72 -0.43 12.01
C ASP A 333 24.11 -1.19 10.73
N GLY A 334 23.19 -1.89 10.08
CA GLY A 334 23.47 -2.81 8.97
C GLY A 334 23.88 -2.15 7.64
N PHE A 335 23.83 -0.83 7.56
CA PHE A 335 24.09 -0.05 6.34
C PHE A 335 25.53 0.48 6.23
N ARG A 336 26.29 0.47 7.34
CA ARG A 336 27.62 1.10 7.41
C ARG A 336 28.69 0.44 6.51
N HIS A 337 28.48 -0.81 6.10
CA HIS A 337 29.49 -1.60 5.38
C HIS A 337 29.24 -1.78 3.87
N GLN A 338 28.22 -1.14 3.28
CA GLN A 338 27.76 -1.47 1.92
C GLN A 338 27.47 -0.27 0.98
N ASN A 339 28.12 0.90 1.18
CA ASN A 339 27.91 2.10 0.35
C ASN A 339 26.42 2.49 0.19
N HIS A 340 25.64 2.39 1.27
CA HIS A 340 24.24 2.85 1.27
C HIS A 340 24.18 4.30 1.74
N LEU A 341 23.31 5.09 1.11
CA LEU A 341 23.07 6.50 1.47
C LEU A 341 21.73 6.70 2.18
N CYS A 342 21.13 5.61 2.67
CA CYS A 342 19.90 5.68 3.46
C CYS A 342 20.20 6.36 4.79
N ASP A 343 19.24 7.09 5.37
CA ASP A 343 19.44 7.71 6.67
C ASP A 343 19.51 6.61 7.75
N PRO A 344 20.66 6.41 8.42
CA PRO A 344 20.79 5.35 9.40
C PRO A 344 19.97 5.61 10.66
N LYS A 345 19.62 6.87 10.96
CA LYS A 345 18.91 7.27 12.17
C LYS A 345 17.39 7.18 12.01
N ASN A 346 16.89 7.38 10.80
CA ASN A 346 15.46 7.56 10.53
C ASN A 346 14.84 6.43 9.69
N GLN A 347 15.42 5.24 9.69
CA GLN A 347 14.83 4.12 8.93
C GLN A 347 13.37 3.87 9.29
N LEU A 348 12.57 3.58 8.25
CA LEU A 348 11.12 3.40 8.36
C LEU A 348 10.42 4.66 8.93
N ARG A 349 11.00 5.85 8.72
CA ARG A 349 10.54 7.16 9.22
C ARG A 349 9.03 7.34 9.14
N LEU A 350 8.42 7.22 7.95
CA LEU A 350 6.97 7.36 7.81
C LEU A 350 6.16 6.44 8.72
N PHE A 351 6.58 5.18 8.89
CA PHE A 351 5.86 4.23 9.75
C PHE A 351 6.07 4.55 11.23
N LYS A 352 7.28 4.95 11.63
CA LYS A 352 7.59 5.32 13.02
C LYS A 352 6.93 6.65 13.42
N GLU A 353 7.01 7.68 12.58
CA GLU A 353 6.37 8.98 12.80
C GLU A 353 4.84 8.88 12.94
N THR A 354 4.24 7.89 12.28
CA THR A 354 2.79 7.66 12.32
C THR A 354 2.38 6.59 13.33
N ASN A 355 3.29 6.14 14.19
CA ASN A 355 3.06 5.12 15.21
C ASN A 355 2.39 3.85 14.63
N ALA A 356 2.96 3.32 13.54
CA ALA A 356 2.46 2.09 12.94
C ALA A 356 2.44 0.95 13.97
N PRO A 357 1.33 0.20 14.10
CA PRO A 357 1.21 -0.91 15.06
C PRO A 357 1.92 -2.16 14.51
N PHE A 358 3.17 -2.00 14.09
CA PHE A 358 4.02 -3.06 13.57
C PHE A 358 4.87 -3.65 14.69
N ILE A 359 5.37 -4.86 14.47
CA ILE A 359 6.33 -5.50 15.37
C ILE A 359 7.72 -5.30 14.79
N TYR A 360 8.57 -4.56 15.51
CA TYR A 360 9.93 -4.28 15.08
C TYR A 360 10.90 -5.30 15.68
N ILE A 361 11.76 -5.89 14.85
CA ILE A 361 12.71 -6.93 15.24
C ILE A 361 14.13 -6.54 14.81
N ARG A 362 15.12 -6.82 15.66
CA ARG A 362 16.54 -6.59 15.36
C ARG A 362 17.29 -7.88 15.03
N ASN A 363 16.84 -9.00 15.59
CA ASN A 363 17.44 -10.31 15.38
C ASN A 363 16.33 -11.36 15.26
N TRP A 364 16.23 -12.00 14.09
CA TRP A 364 15.21 -13.01 13.82
C TRP A 364 15.37 -14.23 14.73
N THR A 365 16.60 -14.71 14.88
CA THR A 365 16.90 -15.93 15.63
C THR A 365 16.60 -15.80 17.13
N GLU A 366 16.90 -14.65 17.72
CA GLU A 366 16.75 -14.42 19.16
C GLU A 366 15.34 -13.98 19.55
N GLN A 367 14.69 -13.13 18.75
CA GLN A 367 13.46 -12.45 19.17
C GLN A 367 12.20 -13.07 18.57
N LEU A 368 12.25 -13.64 17.36
CA LEU A 368 11.05 -14.16 16.71
C LEU A 368 10.37 -15.28 17.50
N PRO A 369 11.08 -16.29 18.05
CA PRO A 369 10.42 -17.35 18.81
C PRO A 369 9.58 -16.81 19.98
N LYS A 370 10.13 -15.82 20.71
CA LYS A 370 9.44 -15.18 21.83
C LYS A 370 8.24 -14.34 21.36
N ILE A 371 8.39 -13.57 20.28
CA ILE A 371 7.30 -12.79 19.68
C ILE A 371 6.13 -13.71 19.31
N LEU A 372 6.43 -14.85 18.66
CA LEU A 372 5.41 -15.81 18.27
C LEU A 372 4.75 -16.45 19.50
N GLU A 373 5.51 -16.81 20.53
CA GLU A 373 4.94 -17.34 21.77
C GLU A 373 4.02 -16.33 22.47
N ASP A 374 4.47 -15.08 22.63
CA ASP A 374 3.68 -14.02 23.26
C ASP A 374 2.42 -13.67 22.47
N TYR A 375 2.50 -13.68 21.14
CA TYR A 375 1.33 -13.48 20.29
C TYR A 375 0.37 -14.68 20.35
N ASP A 376 0.90 -15.91 20.46
CA ASP A 376 0.09 -17.12 20.53
C ASP A 376 -0.72 -17.20 21.83
N ARG A 377 -0.17 -16.67 22.93
CA ARG A 377 -0.88 -16.58 24.23
C ARG A 377 -2.03 -15.57 24.23
N LYS A 378 -2.11 -14.66 23.25
CA LYS A 378 -3.21 -13.69 23.15
C LYS A 378 -4.52 -14.40 22.86
N SER A 379 -5.56 -13.97 23.57
CA SER A 379 -6.94 -14.38 23.29
C SER A 379 -7.36 -13.97 21.87
N LEU A 380 -8.35 -14.65 21.32
CA LEU A 380 -8.89 -14.30 20.00
C LEU A 380 -9.36 -12.84 19.96
N ASN A 381 -10.03 -12.35 21.01
CA ASN A 381 -10.50 -10.97 21.10
C ASN A 381 -9.35 -9.95 21.05
N GLU A 382 -8.22 -10.22 21.70
CA GLU A 382 -7.03 -9.36 21.60
C GLU A 382 -6.46 -9.36 20.19
N ARG A 383 -6.36 -10.52 19.53
CA ARG A 383 -5.89 -10.61 18.14
C ARG A 383 -6.81 -9.84 17.19
N ILE A 384 -8.13 -9.98 17.33
CA ILE A 384 -9.12 -9.21 16.54
C ILE A 384 -8.91 -7.71 16.73
N ARG A 385 -8.76 -7.23 17.97
CA ARG A 385 -8.51 -5.80 18.25
C ARG A 385 -7.26 -5.29 17.54
N LEU A 386 -6.15 -6.03 17.62
CA LEU A 386 -4.90 -5.65 16.95
C LEU A 386 -5.07 -5.57 15.42
N ARG A 387 -5.84 -6.47 14.80
CA ARG A 387 -6.14 -6.41 13.36
C ARG A 387 -6.99 -5.18 13.00
N ILE A 388 -7.99 -4.86 13.82
CA ILE A 388 -8.83 -3.67 13.63
C ILE A 388 -7.99 -2.39 13.75
N ASP A 389 -7.13 -2.31 14.76
CA ASP A 389 -6.25 -1.16 14.97
C ASP A 389 -5.26 -0.97 13.82
N LEU A 390 -4.74 -2.06 13.25
CA LEU A 390 -3.90 -2.04 12.05
C LEU A 390 -4.63 -1.43 10.84
N ILE A 391 -5.86 -1.88 10.57
CA ILE A 391 -6.68 -1.36 9.46
C ILE A 391 -7.05 0.11 9.68
N LYS A 392 -7.44 0.47 10.91
CA LYS A 392 -7.71 1.88 11.29
C LYS A 392 -6.48 2.75 11.08
N TRP A 393 -5.31 2.31 11.54
CA TRP A 393 -4.05 3.01 11.33
C TRP A 393 -3.79 3.23 9.85
N TYR A 394 -3.93 2.19 9.02
CA TYR A 394 -3.61 2.29 7.61
C TYR A 394 -4.56 3.21 6.83
N HIS A 395 -5.84 3.23 7.17
CA HIS A 395 -6.78 4.20 6.63
C HIS A 395 -6.35 5.64 6.97
N ARG A 396 -5.96 5.90 8.22
CA ARG A 396 -5.41 7.20 8.64
C ARG A 396 -4.09 7.52 7.92
N PHE A 397 -3.21 6.55 7.76
CA PHE A 397 -1.93 6.68 7.06
C PHE A 397 -2.14 7.11 5.60
N LYS A 398 -3.05 6.45 4.86
CA LYS A 398 -3.36 6.84 3.47
C LYS A 398 -3.93 8.27 3.39
N LYS A 399 -4.83 8.63 4.31
CA LYS A 399 -5.37 10.00 4.39
C LYS A 399 -4.27 11.03 4.67
N LEU A 400 -3.34 10.73 5.59
CA LEU A 400 -2.19 11.57 5.88
C LEU A 400 -1.31 11.76 4.65
N MET A 401 -0.97 10.68 3.94
CA MET A 401 -0.14 10.77 2.73
C MET A 401 -0.84 11.54 1.60
N LYS A 402 -2.16 11.36 1.45
CA LYS A 402 -2.99 12.14 0.52
C LYS A 402 -2.90 13.63 0.85
N ASN A 403 -3.18 14.00 2.10
CA ASN A 403 -3.16 15.39 2.53
C ASN A 403 -1.76 16.00 2.34
N ARG A 404 -0.71 15.29 2.78
CA ARG A 404 0.68 15.73 2.61
C ARG A 404 1.03 16.04 1.15
N LEU A 405 0.61 15.20 0.20
CA LEU A 405 0.82 15.47 -1.22
C LEU A 405 0.06 16.71 -1.68
N ILE A 406 -1.21 16.84 -1.30
CA ILE A 406 -2.07 17.97 -1.67
C ILE A 406 -1.52 19.28 -1.10
N ASP A 407 -1.09 19.29 0.15
CA ASP A 407 -0.57 20.47 0.83
C ASP A 407 0.75 20.91 0.18
N VAL A 408 1.66 19.98 -0.10
CA VAL A 408 2.89 20.28 -0.85
C VAL A 408 2.59 20.80 -2.26
N ILE A 409 1.55 20.31 -2.93
CA ILE A 409 1.13 20.87 -4.23
C ILE A 409 0.67 22.32 -4.07
N ARG A 410 -0.17 22.62 -3.07
CA ARG A 410 -0.71 23.97 -2.84
C ARG A 410 0.36 24.96 -2.43
N ASP A 411 1.30 24.54 -1.59
CA ASP A 411 2.35 25.41 -1.07
C ASP A 411 3.38 25.79 -2.15
N HIS A 412 3.55 24.94 -3.17
CA HIS A 412 4.66 25.06 -4.11
C HIS A 412 4.25 25.37 -5.57
N PHE A 413 2.97 25.26 -5.94
CA PHE A 413 2.50 25.48 -7.33
C PHE A 413 1.75 26.81 -7.52
#